data_AF-A0AAU4L987-F1
#
_entry.id   AF-A0AAU4L987-F1
#
_cell.length_a   1.000
_cell.length_b   1.000
_cell.length_c   1.000
_cell.angle_alpha   90.00
_cell.angle_beta   90.00
_cell.angle_gamma   90.00
#
_symmetry.space_group_name_H-M   'P 1'
#
loop_
_entity.id
_entity.type
_entity.pdbx_description
1 polymer ?
#
loop_
_entity_poly.entity_id
_entity_poly.type
_entity_poly.pdbx_seq_one_letter_code
_entity_poly.pdbx_strand_id
1 'polypeptide(L)'
;MAWCPFAQKLELQPESDQQPAIRPTQFILHSVAAPWTIQRIYEYWQSTNLESHFGLGYDGSLGQYIGTETRADANYQANRRPDGTGAVSVETASNTSGTDPWTDEQVAQLIRVGVWLHQHHGVPLRICRTHDDPGYGYHRLHPEWAISGTACPGDARVKQFREVVFPGIVAHATDPPQEPDMPIAKLYEANAIDVELPSGDWVPLAFKDAVIHAGPRTLIGPVYVQLTITSAPAGSRIDGRFYSTDADGSGKSGYGDITITGGSGGHQFLHNADVPEGKHLRFEVCVTTPDGSTALLTHRLVTGDYLAA
;
A
#
# COMPACT_ATOMS: atom_id res chain seq x y z
N MET A 1 1.64 -19.32 1.03
CA MET A 1 1.96 -18.23 0.09
C MET A 1 1.94 -16.91 0.84
N ALA A 2 3.10 -16.31 1.05
CA ALA A 2 3.23 -15.08 1.79
C ALA A 2 3.04 -13.84 0.90
N TRP A 3 2.13 -12.96 1.33
CA TRP A 3 1.88 -11.65 0.74
C TRP A 3 2.40 -10.57 1.69
N CYS A 4 3.18 -9.64 1.16
CA CYS A 4 3.71 -8.51 1.88
C CYS A 4 2.57 -7.58 2.28
N PRO A 5 2.39 -7.26 3.58
CA PRO A 5 1.20 -6.59 4.08
C PRO A 5 1.05 -5.13 3.61
N PHE A 6 2.12 -4.55 3.05
CA PHE A 6 2.16 -3.17 2.60
C PHE A 6 2.36 -3.01 1.08
N ALA A 7 2.37 -4.12 0.33
CA ALA A 7 2.37 -4.07 -1.12
C ALA A 7 0.93 -4.17 -1.65
N GLN A 8 0.63 -3.45 -2.74
CA GLN A 8 -0.64 -3.64 -3.45
C GLN A 8 -0.63 -5.02 -4.10
N LYS A 9 -1.62 -5.85 -3.76
CA LYS A 9 -1.78 -7.17 -4.39
C LYS A 9 -2.31 -7.02 -5.82
N LEU A 10 -1.50 -7.44 -6.79
CA LEU A 10 -1.80 -7.47 -8.24
C LEU A 10 -1.50 -8.88 -8.76
N GLU A 11 -2.27 -9.86 -8.32
CA GLU A 11 -1.93 -11.28 -8.50
C GLU A 11 -1.93 -11.71 -9.98
N LEU A 12 -0.86 -12.39 -10.40
CA LEU A 12 -0.75 -13.02 -11.73
C LEU A 12 -1.34 -14.43 -11.67
N GLN A 13 -2.34 -14.66 -12.52
CA GLN A 13 -2.95 -15.97 -12.70
C GLN A 13 -2.77 -16.41 -14.16
N PRO A 14 -2.44 -17.69 -14.42
CA PRO A 14 -2.42 -18.81 -13.47
C PRO A 14 -1.11 -19.02 -12.69
N GLU A 15 -0.08 -18.21 -12.92
CA GLU A 15 1.28 -18.44 -12.43
C GLU A 15 1.35 -18.53 -10.89
N SER A 16 0.63 -17.66 -10.17
CA SER A 16 0.59 -17.66 -8.69
C SER A 16 0.12 -19.01 -8.13
N ASP A 17 -0.78 -19.72 -8.82
CA ASP A 17 -1.35 -20.98 -8.38
C ASP A 17 -0.54 -22.21 -8.86
N GLN A 18 0.07 -22.12 -10.04
CA GLN A 18 0.64 -23.28 -10.73
C GLN A 18 2.16 -23.39 -10.62
N GLN A 19 2.86 -22.30 -10.33
CA GLN A 19 4.31 -22.32 -10.19
C GLN A 19 4.74 -23.13 -8.95
N PRO A 20 5.88 -23.84 -9.01
CA PRO A 20 6.36 -24.62 -7.88
C PRO A 20 6.65 -23.76 -6.65
N ALA A 21 6.42 -24.31 -5.46
CA ALA A 21 6.79 -23.65 -4.22
C ALA A 21 8.33 -23.54 -4.05
N ILE A 22 8.74 -22.50 -3.33
CA ILE A 22 10.11 -22.22 -2.91
C ILE A 22 10.18 -21.89 -1.42
N ARG A 23 11.31 -22.22 -0.78
CA ARG A 23 11.73 -21.61 0.48
C ARG A 23 12.60 -20.38 0.17
N PRO A 24 12.17 -19.15 0.49
CA PRO A 24 12.95 -17.95 0.19
C PRO A 24 14.30 -17.96 0.90
N THR A 25 15.36 -17.69 0.15
CA THR A 25 16.72 -17.59 0.69
C THR A 25 17.46 -16.33 0.25
N GLN A 26 16.95 -15.65 -0.78
CA GLN A 26 17.59 -14.47 -1.35
C GLN A 26 16.57 -13.41 -1.76
N PHE A 27 17.02 -12.16 -1.83
CA PHE A 27 16.31 -11.06 -2.47
C PHE A 27 17.17 -10.43 -3.56
N ILE A 28 16.68 -10.45 -4.81
CA ILE A 28 17.43 -9.99 -5.99
C ILE A 28 16.71 -8.81 -6.65
N LEU A 29 17.40 -7.68 -6.75
CA LEU A 29 16.89 -6.43 -7.30
C LEU A 29 17.16 -6.32 -8.81
N HIS A 30 16.13 -5.93 -9.55
CA HIS A 30 16.12 -5.74 -11.02
C HIS A 30 15.72 -4.32 -11.42
N SER A 31 15.82 -3.99 -12.71
CA SER A 31 15.44 -2.72 -13.30
C SER A 31 14.92 -2.91 -14.73
N VAL A 32 13.73 -2.40 -15.03
CA VAL A 32 13.02 -2.64 -16.31
C VAL A 32 13.43 -1.67 -17.42
N ALA A 33 14.39 -0.78 -17.16
CA ALA A 33 14.85 0.24 -18.10
C ALA A 33 13.70 1.09 -18.68
N ALA A 34 12.66 1.34 -17.87
CA ALA A 34 11.48 2.09 -18.27
C ALA A 34 10.77 2.74 -17.07
N PRO A 35 10.17 3.94 -17.25
CA PRO A 35 9.53 4.69 -16.16
C PRO A 35 8.09 4.19 -15.96
N TRP A 36 7.96 2.89 -15.70
CA TRP A 36 6.66 2.23 -15.59
C TRP A 36 6.06 2.36 -14.20
N THR A 37 4.73 2.34 -14.16
CA THR A 37 3.97 2.14 -12.92
C THR A 37 3.90 0.65 -12.59
N ILE A 38 3.49 0.32 -11.36
CA ILE A 38 3.26 -1.07 -10.96
C ILE A 38 2.15 -1.76 -11.79
N GLN A 39 1.18 -1.00 -12.29
CA GLN A 39 0.15 -1.52 -13.20
C GLN A 39 0.74 -1.85 -14.57
N ARG A 40 1.63 -1.01 -15.09
CA ARG A 40 2.26 -1.25 -16.38
C ARG A 40 3.22 -2.44 -16.34
N ILE A 41 3.94 -2.61 -15.22
CA ILE A 41 4.77 -3.80 -14.97
C ILE A 41 3.88 -5.05 -14.90
N TYR A 42 2.74 -4.99 -14.19
CA TYR A 42 1.76 -6.09 -14.14
C TYR A 42 1.25 -6.50 -15.53
N GLU A 43 0.80 -5.53 -16.33
CA GLU A 43 0.36 -5.77 -17.71
C GLU A 43 1.45 -6.40 -18.57
N TYR A 44 2.71 -6.00 -18.37
CA TYR A 44 3.83 -6.60 -19.09
C TYR A 44 3.99 -8.07 -18.71
N TRP A 45 3.95 -8.42 -17.42
CA TRP A 45 4.00 -9.81 -16.97
C TRP A 45 2.87 -10.67 -17.54
N GLN A 46 1.66 -10.14 -17.66
CA GLN A 46 0.54 -10.85 -18.30
C GLN A 46 0.78 -11.16 -19.78
N SER A 47 1.75 -10.50 -20.43
CA SER A 47 2.07 -10.68 -21.84
C SER A 47 3.31 -11.54 -22.10
N THR A 48 3.98 -12.03 -21.05
CA THR A 48 5.22 -12.81 -21.15
C THR A 48 5.17 -14.04 -20.23
N ASN A 49 6.18 -14.89 -20.32
CA ASN A 49 6.38 -16.05 -19.45
C ASN A 49 7.43 -15.79 -18.36
N LEU A 50 7.68 -14.51 -18.07
CA LEU A 50 8.60 -14.03 -17.07
C LEU A 50 7.84 -13.19 -16.07
N GLU A 51 8.21 -13.28 -14.80
CA GLU A 51 7.58 -12.51 -13.76
C GLU A 51 8.54 -12.33 -12.58
N SER A 52 8.35 -11.22 -11.87
CA SER A 52 8.98 -10.94 -10.59
C SER A 52 7.95 -11.06 -9.47
N HIS A 53 8.42 -11.22 -8.24
CA HIS A 53 7.51 -11.25 -7.09
C HIS A 53 6.92 -9.86 -6.84
N PHE A 54 7.75 -8.83 -6.95
CA PHE A 54 7.37 -7.43 -6.71
C PHE A 54 7.66 -6.53 -7.91
N GLY A 55 6.87 -5.48 -8.05
CA GLY A 55 7.15 -4.35 -8.93
C GLY A 55 7.20 -3.06 -8.14
N LEU A 56 8.14 -2.18 -8.45
CA LEU A 56 8.33 -0.90 -7.79
C LEU A 56 8.29 0.22 -8.81
N GLY A 57 7.24 1.04 -8.77
CA GLY A 57 7.03 2.17 -9.67
C GLY A 57 8.05 3.29 -9.46
N TYR A 58 8.14 4.19 -10.44
CA TYR A 58 9.05 5.35 -10.37
C TYR A 58 8.64 6.34 -9.26
N ASP A 59 7.37 6.31 -8.88
CA ASP A 59 6.74 7.10 -7.81
C ASP A 59 6.86 6.45 -6.41
N GLY A 60 7.53 5.29 -6.31
CA GLY A 60 7.62 4.52 -5.06
C GLY A 60 6.39 3.66 -4.74
N SER A 61 5.42 3.53 -5.66
CA SER A 61 4.34 2.56 -5.51
C SER A 61 4.88 1.13 -5.56
N LEU A 62 4.41 0.25 -4.66
CA LEU A 62 4.88 -1.14 -4.57
C LEU A 62 3.72 -2.10 -4.85
N GLY A 63 3.88 -2.94 -5.86
CA GLY A 63 2.98 -4.04 -6.19
C GLY A 63 3.62 -5.39 -5.89
N GLN A 64 2.82 -6.38 -5.51
CA GLN A 64 3.22 -7.79 -5.47
C GLN A 64 2.37 -8.60 -6.44
N TYR A 65 3.03 -9.42 -7.25
CA TYR A 65 2.42 -10.18 -8.35
C TYR A 65 2.34 -11.68 -8.07
N ILE A 66 3.34 -12.20 -7.35
CA ILE A 66 3.47 -13.62 -6.97
C ILE A 66 3.79 -13.68 -5.46
N GLY A 67 3.18 -14.62 -4.74
CA GLY A 67 3.49 -14.87 -3.33
C GLY A 67 4.98 -15.26 -3.16
N THR A 68 5.66 -14.79 -2.13
CA THR A 68 7.12 -15.00 -2.00
C THR A 68 7.56 -16.44 -1.79
N GLU A 69 6.63 -17.34 -1.47
CA GLU A 69 6.87 -18.78 -1.33
C GLU A 69 6.57 -19.57 -2.63
N THR A 70 6.28 -18.86 -3.72
CA THR A 70 6.00 -19.42 -5.04
C THR A 70 7.08 -18.95 -6.01
N ARG A 71 7.58 -19.84 -6.88
CA ARG A 71 8.61 -19.49 -7.87
C ARG A 71 8.10 -18.36 -8.78
N ALA A 72 8.94 -17.36 -9.01
CA ALA A 72 8.81 -16.39 -10.10
C ALA A 72 9.97 -16.53 -11.08
N ASP A 73 9.73 -16.31 -12.38
CA ASP A 73 10.71 -16.53 -13.44
C ASP A 73 11.63 -15.34 -13.79
N ALA A 74 12.27 -14.71 -12.78
CA ALA A 74 13.13 -13.51 -12.97
C ALA A 74 14.66 -13.71 -12.89
N ASN A 75 15.13 -14.77 -12.24
CA ASN A 75 16.52 -14.97 -11.78
C ASN A 75 17.20 -16.25 -12.31
N TYR A 76 16.68 -16.84 -13.39
CA TYR A 76 17.21 -18.06 -14.00
C TYR A 76 17.49 -19.18 -12.96
N GLN A 77 18.76 -19.54 -12.68
CA GLN A 77 19.10 -20.63 -11.76
C GLN A 77 18.68 -20.36 -10.30
N ALA A 78 18.44 -19.10 -9.93
CA ALA A 78 17.97 -18.74 -8.60
C ALA A 78 16.44 -18.72 -8.46
N ASN A 79 15.67 -18.92 -9.55
CA ASN A 79 14.20 -19.02 -9.47
C ASN A 79 13.78 -20.11 -8.49
N ARG A 80 14.34 -21.31 -8.71
CA ARG A 80 14.13 -22.46 -7.84
C ARG A 80 15.26 -23.46 -8.00
N ARG A 81 15.84 -23.88 -6.89
CA ARG A 81 16.92 -24.87 -6.82
C ARG A 81 16.39 -26.29 -6.57
N PRO A 82 17.21 -27.33 -6.82
CA PRO A 82 16.83 -28.72 -6.56
C PRO A 82 16.44 -29.00 -5.09
N ASP A 83 17.01 -28.26 -4.14
CA ASP A 83 16.71 -28.38 -2.70
C ASP A 83 15.41 -27.66 -2.28
N GLY A 84 14.68 -27.09 -3.23
CA GLY A 84 13.43 -26.36 -3.00
C GLY A 84 13.62 -24.92 -2.54
N THR A 85 14.86 -24.40 -2.45
CA THR A 85 15.07 -22.98 -2.17
C THR A 85 14.90 -22.12 -3.42
N GLY A 86 14.63 -20.83 -3.25
CA GLY A 86 14.53 -19.88 -4.35
C GLY A 86 14.80 -18.44 -3.91
N ALA A 87 14.95 -17.56 -4.88
CA ALA A 87 15.13 -16.13 -4.70
C ALA A 87 13.82 -15.38 -4.94
N VAL A 88 13.53 -14.44 -4.05
CA VAL A 88 12.51 -13.40 -4.24
C VAL A 88 13.12 -12.31 -5.13
N SER A 89 12.31 -11.72 -6.01
CA SER A 89 12.72 -10.69 -6.97
C SER A 89 11.85 -9.45 -6.89
N VAL A 90 12.45 -8.28 -7.14
CA VAL A 90 11.74 -7.03 -7.38
C VAL A 90 12.18 -6.42 -8.71
N GLU A 91 11.23 -6.11 -9.57
CA GLU A 91 11.45 -5.32 -10.78
C GLU A 91 11.22 -3.83 -10.49
N THR A 92 12.23 -3.00 -10.69
CA THR A 92 12.13 -1.56 -10.35
C THR A 92 12.08 -0.69 -11.61
N ALA A 93 11.18 0.29 -11.64
CA ALA A 93 11.11 1.29 -12.70
C ALA A 93 12.35 2.19 -12.69
N SER A 94 12.75 2.68 -13.87
CA SER A 94 13.92 3.53 -14.07
C SER A 94 13.71 4.51 -15.22
N ASN A 95 14.69 5.35 -15.53
CA ASN A 95 14.70 6.03 -16.83
C ASN A 95 14.84 4.99 -17.97
N THR A 96 14.63 5.43 -19.21
CA THR A 96 14.66 4.56 -20.40
C THR A 96 16.03 3.94 -20.72
N SER A 97 17.08 4.37 -20.02
CA SER A 97 18.44 3.83 -20.16
C SER A 97 18.87 2.97 -18.96
N GLY A 98 18.07 2.90 -17.89
CA GLY A 98 18.42 2.20 -16.65
C GLY A 98 19.68 2.72 -15.96
N THR A 99 20.04 3.99 -16.16
CA THR A 99 21.29 4.58 -15.66
C THR A 99 21.11 5.45 -14.42
N ASP A 100 19.88 5.84 -14.11
CA ASP A 100 19.55 6.66 -12.94
C ASP A 100 19.60 5.84 -11.65
N PRO A 101 19.94 6.48 -10.51
CA PRO A 101 19.72 5.88 -9.20
C PRO A 101 18.23 5.58 -8.98
N TRP A 102 17.92 4.78 -7.96
CA TRP A 102 16.59 4.73 -7.38
C TRP A 102 16.26 6.08 -6.74
N THR A 103 14.98 6.48 -6.81
CA THR A 103 14.47 7.63 -6.05
C THR A 103 14.46 7.34 -4.55
N ASP A 104 14.31 8.37 -3.73
CA ASP A 104 14.27 8.20 -2.27
C ASP A 104 13.09 7.32 -1.84
N GLU A 105 11.93 7.46 -2.49
CA GLU A 105 10.75 6.64 -2.25
C GLU A 105 10.99 5.18 -2.65
N GLN A 106 11.67 4.94 -3.77
CA GLN A 106 12.05 3.60 -4.18
C GLN A 106 13.03 2.97 -3.17
N VAL A 107 14.04 3.71 -2.73
CA VAL A 107 14.99 3.26 -1.70
C VAL A 107 14.27 2.88 -0.41
N ALA A 108 13.33 3.72 0.05
CA ALA A 108 12.55 3.44 1.26
C ALA A 108 11.75 2.13 1.15
N GLN A 109 11.09 1.89 0.01
CA GLN A 109 10.36 0.63 -0.22
C GLN A 109 11.29 -0.58 -0.28
N LEU A 110 12.43 -0.48 -0.97
CA LEU A 110 13.39 -1.58 -1.06
C LEU A 110 13.94 -1.96 0.31
N ILE A 111 14.21 -0.97 1.18
CA ILE A 111 14.59 -1.21 2.57
C ILE A 111 13.47 -1.93 3.31
N ARG A 112 12.23 -1.42 3.23
CA ARG A 112 11.07 -1.99 3.92
C ARG A 112 10.80 -3.45 3.51
N VAL A 113 10.86 -3.75 2.21
CA VAL A 113 10.73 -5.14 1.69
C VAL A 113 11.88 -6.00 2.18
N GLY A 114 13.12 -5.50 2.13
CA GLY A 114 14.29 -6.25 2.58
C GLY A 114 14.22 -6.63 4.07
N VAL A 115 13.76 -5.71 4.93
CA VAL A 115 13.52 -5.95 6.36
C VAL A 115 12.42 -7.00 6.56
N TRP A 116 11.29 -6.86 5.85
CA TRP A 116 10.19 -7.83 5.94
C TRP A 116 10.64 -9.23 5.52
N LEU A 117 11.43 -9.37 4.46
CA LEU A 117 11.99 -10.67 4.04
C LEU A 117 12.91 -11.29 5.10
N HIS A 118 13.70 -10.46 5.81
CA HIS A 118 14.49 -10.94 6.94
C HIS A 118 13.60 -11.45 8.07
N GLN A 119 12.63 -10.64 8.50
CA GLN A 119 11.76 -10.95 9.63
C GLN A 119 10.83 -12.13 9.37
N HIS A 120 10.29 -12.22 8.15
CA HIS A 120 9.28 -13.21 7.80
C HIS A 120 9.88 -14.54 7.31
N HIS A 121 10.96 -14.50 6.54
CA HIS A 121 11.58 -15.70 5.95
C HIS A 121 12.96 -16.04 6.49
N GLY A 122 13.56 -15.18 7.35
CA GLY A 122 14.90 -15.41 7.88
C GLY A 122 16.01 -15.23 6.86
N VAL A 123 15.80 -14.45 5.79
CA VAL A 123 16.86 -14.13 4.81
C VAL A 123 18.01 -13.44 5.57
N PRO A 124 19.25 -13.96 5.53
CA PRO A 124 20.32 -13.43 6.37
C PRO A 124 20.78 -12.04 5.89
N LEU A 125 21.04 -11.15 6.84
CA LEU A 125 21.49 -9.76 6.63
C LEU A 125 22.93 -9.68 6.11
N ARG A 126 23.15 -10.14 4.89
CA ARG A 126 24.43 -10.12 4.18
C ARG A 126 24.22 -10.08 2.67
N ILE A 127 25.20 -9.57 1.94
CA ILE A 127 25.23 -9.69 0.48
C ILE A 127 25.58 -11.13 0.10
N CYS A 128 24.89 -11.68 -0.91
CA CYS A 128 25.16 -13.05 -1.40
C CYS A 128 26.63 -13.20 -1.82
N ARG A 129 27.36 -14.13 -1.19
CA ARG A 129 28.79 -14.36 -1.48
C ARG A 129 29.02 -15.20 -2.75
N THR A 130 28.08 -16.09 -3.06
CA THR A 130 27.99 -16.91 -4.27
C THR A 130 26.55 -16.86 -4.79
N HIS A 131 26.32 -17.36 -6.01
CA HIS A 131 25.00 -17.36 -6.65
C HIS A 131 23.92 -18.13 -5.86
N ASP A 132 24.33 -19.08 -5.01
CA ASP A 132 23.48 -19.92 -4.17
C ASP A 132 23.54 -19.59 -2.68
N ASP A 133 24.46 -18.72 -2.24
CA ASP A 133 24.56 -18.30 -0.85
C ASP A 133 23.37 -17.38 -0.47
N PRO A 134 22.65 -17.66 0.63
CA PRO A 134 21.52 -16.84 1.07
C PRO A 134 21.94 -15.41 1.41
N GLY A 135 21.08 -14.43 1.10
CA GLY A 135 21.31 -13.01 1.35
C GLY A 135 20.65 -12.07 0.33
N TYR A 136 21.22 -10.89 0.18
CA TYR A 136 20.69 -9.83 -0.68
C TYR A 136 21.62 -9.61 -1.88
N GLY A 137 21.04 -9.27 -3.03
CA GLY A 137 21.82 -9.02 -4.24
C GLY A 137 21.05 -8.24 -5.29
N TYR A 138 21.70 -8.04 -6.43
CA TYR A 138 21.14 -7.41 -7.62
C TYR A 138 21.45 -8.27 -8.84
N HIS A 139 20.68 -8.16 -9.92
CA HIS A 139 20.64 -9.17 -10.97
C HIS A 139 22.00 -9.56 -11.55
N ARG A 140 22.88 -8.60 -11.84
CA ARG A 140 24.23 -8.87 -12.36
C ARG A 140 25.29 -9.24 -11.33
N LEU A 141 24.94 -9.40 -10.05
CA LEU A 141 25.92 -9.71 -9.00
C LEU A 141 26.62 -11.05 -9.25
N HIS A 142 25.87 -12.05 -9.70
CA HIS A 142 26.37 -13.37 -10.07
C HIS A 142 25.88 -13.74 -11.46
N PRO A 143 26.76 -14.22 -12.37
CA PRO A 143 26.40 -14.50 -13.76
C PRO A 143 25.32 -15.60 -13.89
N GLU A 144 25.21 -16.51 -12.94
CA GLU A 144 24.25 -17.62 -12.91
C GLU A 144 22.78 -17.17 -12.79
N TRP A 145 22.55 -15.90 -12.45
CA TRP A 145 21.20 -15.32 -12.37
C TRP A 145 20.68 -14.82 -13.71
N ALA A 146 21.49 -14.90 -14.78
CA ALA A 146 21.15 -14.53 -16.14
C ALA A 146 21.62 -15.59 -17.14
N ILE A 147 20.87 -15.81 -18.23
CA ILE A 147 21.22 -16.81 -19.26
C ILE A 147 22.51 -16.43 -20.02
N SER A 148 22.73 -15.13 -20.25
CA SER A 148 23.87 -14.63 -21.04
C SER A 148 24.53 -13.39 -20.42
N GLY A 149 24.47 -13.28 -19.08
CA GLY A 149 24.84 -12.05 -18.37
C GLY A 149 23.82 -10.92 -18.53
N THR A 150 23.98 -9.86 -17.73
CA THR A 150 23.05 -8.72 -17.71
C THR A 150 23.75 -7.46 -17.19
N ALA A 151 23.32 -6.28 -17.66
CA ALA A 151 23.76 -4.99 -17.12
C ALA A 151 22.85 -4.49 -15.97
N CYS A 152 21.69 -5.13 -15.79
CA CYS A 152 20.69 -4.83 -14.78
C CYS A 152 21.27 -4.93 -13.35
N PRO A 153 20.99 -3.99 -12.43
CA PRO A 153 20.09 -2.84 -12.56
C PRO A 153 20.79 -1.53 -13.00
N GLY A 154 22.02 -1.58 -13.52
CA GLY A 154 22.80 -0.38 -13.84
C GLY A 154 23.70 0.09 -12.69
N ASP A 155 24.73 0.87 -13.03
CA ASP A 155 25.84 1.19 -12.10
C ASP A 155 25.40 2.06 -10.92
N ALA A 156 24.55 3.07 -11.15
CA ALA A 156 24.08 3.96 -10.10
C ALA A 156 23.30 3.21 -9.02
N ARG A 157 22.44 2.28 -9.43
CA ARG A 157 21.65 1.42 -8.54
C ARG A 157 22.51 0.39 -7.82
N VAL A 158 23.50 -0.20 -8.49
CA VAL A 158 24.48 -1.07 -7.82
C VAL A 158 25.24 -0.31 -6.73
N LYS A 159 25.64 0.94 -7.00
CA LYS A 159 26.28 1.80 -5.99
C LYS A 159 25.34 2.07 -4.82
N GLN A 160 24.11 2.54 -5.09
CA GLN A 160 23.09 2.77 -4.04
C GLN A 160 22.75 1.51 -3.26
N PHE A 161 22.72 0.33 -3.89
CA PHE A 161 22.47 -0.92 -3.20
C PHE A 161 23.51 -1.15 -2.10
N ARG A 162 24.79 -0.96 -2.44
CA ARG A 162 25.91 -1.18 -1.52
C ARG A 162 26.04 -0.11 -0.44
N GLU A 163 25.76 1.15 -0.80
CA GLU A 163 26.01 2.31 0.06
C GLU A 163 24.79 2.73 0.89
N VAL A 164 23.57 2.43 0.42
CA VAL A 164 22.32 2.95 1.01
C VAL A 164 21.33 1.83 1.30
N VAL A 165 20.87 1.09 0.29
CA VAL A 165 19.76 0.14 0.46
C VAL A 165 20.12 -1.01 1.38
N PHE A 166 21.21 -1.73 1.12
CA PHE A 166 21.60 -2.87 1.94
C PHE A 166 22.00 -2.44 3.36
N PRO A 167 22.84 -1.41 3.58
CA PRO A 167 23.08 -0.86 4.91
C PRO A 167 21.78 -0.43 5.62
N GLY A 168 20.84 0.17 4.90
CA GLY A 168 19.52 0.55 5.41
C GLY A 168 18.71 -0.66 5.87
N ILE A 169 18.67 -1.74 5.09
CA ILE A 169 18.03 -3.02 5.48
C ILE A 169 18.67 -3.55 6.76
N VAL A 170 20.00 -3.62 6.83
CA VAL A 170 20.71 -4.12 8.01
C VAL A 170 20.36 -3.28 9.22
N ALA A 171 20.49 -1.95 9.12
CA ALA A 171 20.19 -1.03 10.21
C ALA A 171 18.75 -1.24 10.71
N HIS A 172 17.76 -1.23 9.82
CA HIS A 172 16.35 -1.35 10.18
C HIS A 172 15.93 -2.76 10.62
N ALA A 173 16.75 -3.78 10.38
CA ALA A 173 16.48 -5.15 10.83
C ALA A 173 17.17 -5.47 12.16
N THR A 174 18.36 -4.92 12.42
CA THR A 174 19.11 -5.15 13.67
C THR A 174 18.78 -4.14 14.76
N ASP A 175 18.47 -2.92 14.35
CA ASP A 175 18.05 -1.81 15.19
C ASP A 175 16.83 -1.22 14.48
N PRO A 176 15.69 -1.94 14.50
CA PRO A 176 14.47 -1.43 13.89
C PRO A 176 14.32 0.00 14.39
N PRO A 177 14.11 0.99 13.49
CA PRO A 177 13.81 2.32 13.96
C PRO A 177 12.76 2.12 15.03
N GLN A 178 12.96 2.73 16.20
CA GLN A 178 11.78 3.16 16.92
C GLN A 178 10.99 3.88 15.84
N GLU A 179 9.85 3.29 15.43
CA GLU A 179 8.75 4.12 14.94
C GLU A 179 8.78 5.30 15.89
N PRO A 180 8.95 6.55 15.38
CA PRO A 180 9.05 7.68 16.28
C PRO A 180 7.96 7.47 17.31
N ASP A 181 8.34 7.45 18.60
CA ASP A 181 7.51 7.07 19.75
C ASP A 181 6.47 8.19 19.97
N MET A 182 5.80 8.52 18.88
CA MET A 182 4.70 9.43 18.70
C MET A 182 3.54 8.61 19.20
N PRO A 183 2.98 8.93 20.38
CA PRO A 183 1.94 8.13 20.96
C PRO A 183 0.83 7.94 19.92
N ILE A 184 0.42 6.69 19.67
CA ILE A 184 -0.73 6.43 18.82
C ILE A 184 -1.94 7.04 19.53
N ALA A 185 -2.47 8.10 18.95
CA ALA A 185 -3.69 8.70 19.43
C ALA A 185 -4.89 7.98 18.81
N LYS A 186 -5.91 7.78 19.63
CA LYS A 186 -7.19 7.21 19.22
C LYS A 186 -8.16 8.35 18.94
N LEU A 187 -8.70 8.37 17.72
CA LEU A 187 -9.92 9.10 17.42
C LEU A 187 -11.10 8.22 17.85
N TYR A 188 -11.93 8.76 18.74
CA TYR A 188 -13.20 8.15 19.13
C TYR A 188 -14.15 9.28 19.50
N GLU A 189 -15.04 9.65 18.57
CA GLU A 189 -16.01 10.72 18.80
C GLU A 189 -17.40 10.26 18.37
N ALA A 190 -18.33 10.28 19.32
CA ALA A 190 -19.72 9.94 19.09
C ALA A 190 -20.61 11.16 19.26
N ASN A 191 -21.69 11.21 18.49
CA ASN A 191 -22.74 12.20 18.63
C ASN A 191 -24.11 11.52 18.48
N ALA A 192 -24.96 11.72 19.47
CA ALA A 192 -26.31 11.16 19.54
C ALA A 192 -27.40 12.24 19.39
N ILE A 193 -27.03 13.44 18.93
CA ILE A 193 -28.01 14.47 18.56
C ILE A 193 -28.63 14.04 17.24
N ASP A 194 -29.95 13.94 17.24
CA ASP A 194 -30.75 13.63 16.06
C ASP A 194 -30.53 14.67 14.96
N VAL A 195 -30.38 14.18 13.73
CA VAL A 195 -30.25 15.00 12.53
C VAL A 195 -31.28 14.54 11.51
N GLU A 196 -32.14 15.47 11.11
CA GLU A 196 -33.01 15.29 9.95
C GLU A 196 -32.15 15.36 8.68
N LEU A 197 -32.32 14.36 7.82
CA LEU A 197 -31.62 14.25 6.54
C LEU A 197 -32.67 14.39 5.41
N PRO A 198 -32.84 15.61 4.86
CA PRO A 198 -33.75 15.82 3.74
C PRO A 198 -33.32 14.97 2.54
N SER A 199 -34.31 14.43 1.81
CA SER A 199 -34.02 13.53 0.70
C SER A 199 -33.24 14.24 -0.41
N GLY A 200 -32.06 13.71 -0.75
CA GLY A 200 -31.21 14.21 -1.83
C GLY A 200 -30.24 15.32 -1.42
N ASP A 201 -30.32 15.83 -0.20
CA ASP A 201 -29.43 16.89 0.28
C ASP A 201 -28.18 16.33 0.96
N TRP A 202 -27.02 16.91 0.63
CA TRP A 202 -25.77 16.63 1.33
C TRP A 202 -25.72 17.39 2.65
N VAL A 203 -25.68 16.64 3.75
CA VAL A 203 -25.65 17.18 5.10
C VAL A 203 -24.25 16.94 5.71
N PRO A 204 -23.48 18.00 6.01
CA PRO A 204 -22.21 17.86 6.72
C PRO A 204 -22.48 17.44 8.17
N LEU A 205 -21.70 16.47 8.65
CA LEU A 205 -21.88 15.91 9.99
C LEU A 205 -20.80 16.41 10.95
N ALA A 206 -21.21 16.74 12.17
CA ALA A 206 -20.32 17.02 13.28
C ALA A 206 -20.35 15.87 14.29
N PHE A 207 -19.19 15.33 14.67
CA PHE A 207 -19.09 14.28 15.68
C PHE A 207 -18.98 14.95 17.04
N LYS A 208 -17.77 15.13 17.58
CA LYS A 208 -17.58 16.18 18.58
C LYS A 208 -17.58 17.55 17.90
N ASP A 209 -16.81 17.64 16.82
CA ASP A 209 -16.68 18.81 15.95
C ASP A 209 -16.98 18.46 14.49
N ALA A 210 -17.14 19.49 13.64
CA ALA A 210 -17.31 19.32 12.19
C ALA A 210 -16.01 18.97 11.46
N VAL A 211 -14.87 19.01 12.16
CA VAL A 211 -13.54 18.63 11.67
C VAL A 211 -13.15 17.35 12.36
N ILE A 212 -12.96 16.28 11.60
CA ILE A 212 -12.53 14.96 12.09
C ILE A 212 -11.04 14.99 12.43
N HIS A 213 -10.24 15.57 11.52
CA HIS A 213 -8.80 15.75 11.70
C HIS A 213 -8.37 17.09 11.14
N ALA A 214 -7.55 17.80 11.92
CA ALA A 214 -6.78 18.95 11.43
C ALA A 214 -5.34 18.48 11.19
N GLY A 215 -4.86 18.67 9.95
CA GLY A 215 -3.54 18.26 9.53
C GLY A 215 -2.42 19.15 10.09
N PRO A 216 -1.17 18.68 10.06
CA PRO A 216 -0.74 17.40 9.47
C PRO A 216 -1.15 16.19 10.34
N ARG A 217 -1.71 15.15 9.72
CA ARG A 217 -2.04 13.87 10.36
C ARG A 217 -1.67 12.69 9.48
N THR A 218 -0.85 11.80 10.03
CA THR A 218 -0.58 10.48 9.48
C THR A 218 -1.49 9.46 10.12
N LEU A 219 -2.32 8.81 9.31
CA LEU A 219 -3.27 7.81 9.78
C LEU A 219 -2.58 6.45 9.93
N ILE A 220 -2.98 5.71 10.95
CA ILE A 220 -2.54 4.33 11.19
C ILE A 220 -3.72 3.42 10.87
N GLY A 221 -3.92 3.19 9.57
CA GLY A 221 -5.06 2.45 9.05
C GLY A 221 -6.32 3.31 8.85
N PRO A 222 -7.48 2.65 8.60
CA PRO A 222 -8.73 3.33 8.26
C PRO A 222 -9.31 4.18 9.40
N VAL A 223 -9.75 5.38 9.04
CA VAL A 223 -10.77 6.13 9.78
C VAL A 223 -12.14 5.65 9.33
N TYR A 224 -12.97 5.23 10.30
CA TYR A 224 -14.33 4.76 10.08
C TYR A 224 -15.34 5.79 10.55
N VAL A 225 -16.35 6.06 9.71
CA VAL A 225 -17.57 6.76 10.13
C VAL A 225 -18.70 5.74 10.16
N GLN A 226 -19.36 5.61 11.30
CA GLN A 226 -20.52 4.76 11.50
C GLN A 226 -21.74 5.64 11.74
N LEU A 227 -22.83 5.39 11.00
CA LEU A 227 -24.09 6.09 11.09
C LEU A 227 -25.20 5.12 11.48
N THR A 228 -26.12 5.56 12.33
CA THR A 228 -27.35 4.83 12.67
C THR A 228 -28.55 5.64 12.23
N ILE A 229 -29.17 5.20 11.14
CA ILE A 229 -30.40 5.79 10.60
C ILE A 229 -31.57 4.97 11.14
N THR A 230 -32.45 5.57 11.92
CA THR A 230 -33.59 4.85 12.54
C THR A 230 -34.85 4.93 11.70
N SER A 231 -34.99 5.98 10.90
CA SER A 231 -36.12 6.15 9.98
C SER A 231 -35.61 6.45 8.58
N ALA A 232 -35.78 5.50 7.66
CA ALA A 232 -35.68 5.71 6.22
C ALA A 232 -36.52 4.64 5.51
N PRO A 233 -37.28 5.00 4.45
CA PRO A 233 -38.03 4.03 3.66
C PRO A 233 -37.14 2.92 3.08
N ALA A 234 -37.70 1.72 2.91
CA ALA A 234 -37.01 0.64 2.22
C ALA A 234 -36.66 1.06 0.78
N GLY A 235 -35.46 0.70 0.32
CA GLY A 235 -34.94 1.12 -0.98
C GLY A 235 -34.31 2.51 -1.01
N SER A 236 -34.15 3.17 0.14
CA SER A 236 -33.33 4.37 0.25
C SER A 236 -31.88 4.10 -0.16
N ARG A 237 -31.24 5.13 -0.71
CA ARG A 237 -29.81 5.13 -1.05
C ARG A 237 -29.10 6.09 -0.11
N ILE A 238 -27.97 5.66 0.45
CA ILE A 238 -27.20 6.45 1.40
C ILE A 238 -25.80 6.61 0.83
N ASP A 239 -25.43 7.85 0.53
CA ASP A 239 -24.13 8.22 0.03
C ASP A 239 -23.34 8.92 1.14
N GLY A 240 -22.15 8.43 1.44
CA GLY A 240 -21.23 9.05 2.36
C GLY A 240 -19.99 9.53 1.64
N ARG A 241 -19.50 10.73 2.00
CA ARG A 241 -18.27 11.26 1.44
C ARG A 241 -17.40 11.89 2.52
N PHE A 242 -16.13 11.50 2.52
CA PHE A 242 -15.06 12.25 3.14
C PHE A 242 -14.61 13.38 2.22
N TYR A 243 -14.35 14.56 2.77
CA TYR A 243 -13.83 15.68 2.03
C TYR A 243 -12.83 16.50 2.85
N SER A 244 -11.88 17.12 2.18
CA SER A 244 -10.91 18.04 2.76
C SER A 244 -11.33 19.48 2.51
N THR A 245 -11.07 20.36 3.47
CA THR A 245 -11.08 21.82 3.30
C THR A 245 -9.74 22.42 3.71
N ASP A 246 -9.47 23.65 3.32
CA ASP A 246 -8.48 24.49 4.00
C ASP A 246 -8.91 24.80 5.45
N ALA A 247 -7.99 25.31 6.27
CA ALA A 247 -8.25 25.61 7.67
C ALA A 247 -9.38 26.64 7.88
N ASP A 248 -9.58 27.54 6.92
CA ASP A 248 -10.67 28.53 6.89
C ASP A 248 -12.00 27.96 6.36
N GLY A 249 -12.03 26.69 5.96
CA GLY A 249 -13.20 26.01 5.40
C GLY A 249 -13.36 26.13 3.89
N SER A 250 -12.47 26.85 3.20
CA SER A 250 -12.47 26.96 1.73
C SER A 250 -11.84 25.73 1.06
N GLY A 251 -11.73 25.74 -0.28
CA GLY A 251 -10.98 24.71 -1.00
C GLY A 251 -11.53 23.29 -0.90
N LYS A 252 -12.85 23.13 -0.76
CA LYS A 252 -13.51 21.82 -0.61
C LYS A 252 -13.14 20.88 -1.76
N SER A 253 -12.53 19.76 -1.43
CA SER A 253 -12.20 18.66 -2.34
C SER A 253 -12.65 17.33 -1.75
N GLY A 254 -13.37 16.52 -2.52
CA GLY A 254 -13.95 15.25 -2.05
C GLY A 254 -13.07 14.04 -2.37
N TYR A 255 -13.12 13.00 -1.53
CA TYR A 255 -12.44 11.72 -1.73
C TYR A 255 -13.32 10.67 -2.47
N GLY A 256 -14.27 11.13 -3.28
CA GLY A 256 -15.28 10.29 -3.93
C GLY A 256 -16.44 9.90 -3.00
N ASP A 257 -17.54 9.46 -3.61
CA ASP A 257 -18.76 9.09 -2.90
C ASP A 257 -18.80 7.56 -2.72
N ILE A 258 -19.09 7.09 -1.51
CA ILE A 258 -19.39 5.68 -1.26
C ILE A 258 -20.90 5.53 -1.15
N THR A 259 -21.48 4.77 -2.06
CA THR A 259 -22.93 4.49 -2.06
C THR A 259 -23.23 3.16 -1.36
N ILE A 260 -24.12 3.21 -0.38
CA ILE A 260 -24.71 2.03 0.27
C ILE A 260 -26.22 2.02 -0.02
N THR A 261 -26.72 0.91 -0.55
CA THR A 261 -28.15 0.72 -0.75
C THR A 261 -28.75 0.06 0.48
N GLY A 262 -29.70 0.72 1.14
CA GLY A 262 -30.28 0.21 2.39
C GLY A 262 -31.23 1.22 3.05
N GLY A 263 -32.15 0.71 3.88
CA GLY A 263 -33.05 1.54 4.69
C GLY A 263 -32.45 1.87 6.06
N SER A 264 -33.32 1.96 7.07
CA SER A 264 -32.90 2.07 8.47
C SER A 264 -31.87 1.00 8.86
N GLY A 265 -30.91 1.37 9.71
CA GLY A 265 -29.86 0.48 10.18
C GLY A 265 -28.52 1.19 10.42
N GLY A 266 -27.50 0.38 10.66
CA GLY A 266 -26.11 0.81 10.78
C GLY A 266 -25.43 0.84 9.41
N HIS A 267 -24.74 1.94 9.10
CA HIS A 267 -24.01 2.16 7.86
C HIS A 267 -22.58 2.59 8.18
N GLN A 268 -21.60 2.09 7.44
CA GLN A 268 -20.19 2.36 7.71
C GLN A 268 -19.45 2.83 6.46
N PHE A 269 -18.64 3.88 6.62
CA PHE A 269 -17.79 4.48 5.60
C PHE A 269 -16.35 4.48 6.10
N LEU A 270 -15.38 4.41 5.18
CA LEU A 270 -13.96 4.39 5.52
C LEU A 270 -13.14 5.40 4.73
N HIS A 271 -12.04 5.84 5.32
CA HIS A 271 -11.05 6.74 4.73
C HIS A 271 -9.64 6.35 5.17
N ASN A 272 -8.68 6.33 4.23
CA ASN A 272 -7.33 5.81 4.46
C ASN A 272 -6.22 6.80 4.11
N ALA A 273 -6.54 8.04 3.72
CA ALA A 273 -5.53 8.99 3.27
C ALA A 273 -5.12 9.92 4.42
N ASP A 274 -3.83 10.25 4.47
CA ASP A 274 -3.31 11.24 5.40
C ASP A 274 -3.95 12.62 5.19
N VAL A 275 -4.00 13.42 6.25
CA VAL A 275 -4.49 14.80 6.19
C VAL A 275 -3.30 15.75 6.11
N PRO A 276 -3.09 16.43 4.97
CA PRO A 276 -1.94 17.32 4.80
C PRO A 276 -1.96 18.50 5.76
N GLU A 277 -0.80 19.11 6.00
CA GLU A 277 -0.68 20.37 6.73
C GLU A 277 -1.63 21.44 6.17
N GLY A 278 -2.31 22.17 7.06
CA GLY A 278 -3.27 23.21 6.69
C GLY A 278 -4.61 22.71 6.14
N LYS A 279 -4.82 21.39 6.06
CA LYS A 279 -6.09 20.79 5.63
C LYS A 279 -6.88 20.22 6.79
N HIS A 280 -8.21 20.25 6.66
CA HIS A 280 -9.17 19.67 7.59
C HIS A 280 -9.95 18.56 6.90
N LEU A 281 -9.98 17.36 7.48
CA LEU A 281 -10.84 16.25 7.04
C LEU A 281 -12.22 16.37 7.67
N ARG A 282 -13.26 16.15 6.86
CA ARG A 282 -14.67 16.25 7.23
C ARG A 282 -15.47 15.14 6.56
N PHE A 283 -16.71 14.95 7.02
CA PHE A 283 -17.63 13.97 6.44
C PHE A 283 -19.02 14.57 6.23
N GLU A 284 -19.67 14.16 5.15
CA GLU A 284 -21.05 14.49 4.84
C GLU A 284 -21.79 13.25 4.32
N VAL A 285 -23.11 13.27 4.49
CA VAL A 285 -24.00 12.20 4.06
C VAL A 285 -25.14 12.77 3.23
N CYS A 286 -25.56 12.03 2.21
CA CYS A 286 -26.80 12.27 1.50
C CYS A 286 -27.66 11.00 1.59
N VAL A 287 -28.94 11.16 1.90
CA VAL A 287 -29.91 10.07 1.85
C VAL A 287 -30.90 10.40 0.77
N THR A 288 -31.04 9.55 -0.24
CA THR A 288 -32.07 9.68 -1.27
C THR A 288 -33.17 8.66 -0.96
N THR A 289 -34.34 9.14 -0.54
CA THR A 289 -35.50 8.29 -0.26
C THR A 289 -36.40 8.18 -1.50
N PRO A 290 -37.01 7.01 -1.77
CA PRO A 290 -37.85 6.83 -2.96
C PRO A 290 -39.10 7.70 -3.00
N ASP A 291 -39.61 8.10 -1.83
CA ASP A 291 -40.83 8.89 -1.64
C ASP A 291 -40.57 10.37 -1.33
N GLY A 292 -39.29 10.78 -1.26
CA GLY A 292 -38.89 12.14 -0.93
C GLY A 292 -39.02 12.50 0.56
N SER A 293 -39.35 11.53 1.43
CA SER A 293 -39.42 11.74 2.88
C SER A 293 -38.04 12.01 3.49
N THR A 294 -38.04 12.70 4.63
CA THR A 294 -36.84 12.95 5.43
C THR A 294 -36.43 11.70 6.21
N ALA A 295 -35.14 11.37 6.18
CA ALA A 295 -34.58 10.31 7.00
C ALA A 295 -34.09 10.85 8.35
N LEU A 296 -34.03 9.99 9.37
CA LEU A 296 -33.59 10.35 10.72
C LEU A 296 -32.29 9.63 11.09
N LEU A 297 -31.22 10.40 11.28
CA LEU A 297 -29.96 9.95 11.85
C LEU A 297 -29.96 10.21 13.35
N THR A 298 -29.79 9.17 14.16
CA THR A 298 -29.85 9.28 15.65
C THR A 298 -28.51 9.05 16.32
N HIS A 299 -27.58 8.39 15.63
CA HIS A 299 -26.25 8.17 16.16
C HIS A 299 -25.22 8.24 15.04
N ARG A 300 -24.09 8.87 15.34
CA ARG A 300 -22.90 8.84 14.49
C ARG A 300 -21.65 8.75 15.33
N LEU A 301 -20.70 7.97 14.87
CA LEU A 301 -19.45 7.69 15.52
C LEU A 301 -18.34 7.77 14.48
N VAL A 302 -17.22 8.41 14.83
CA VAL A 302 -15.98 8.32 14.06
C VAL A 302 -14.90 7.68 14.92
N THR A 303 -14.19 6.71 14.34
CA THR A 303 -13.05 6.04 14.98
C THR A 303 -11.85 5.96 14.06
N GLY A 304 -10.65 5.95 14.59
CA GLY A 304 -9.44 5.77 13.82
C GLY A 304 -8.20 5.93 14.68
N ASP A 305 -7.05 5.51 14.15
CA ASP A 305 -5.77 5.64 14.80
C ASP A 305 -4.90 6.61 14.00
N TYR A 306 -4.13 7.45 14.69
CA TYR A 306 -3.22 8.40 14.04
C TYR A 306 -1.98 8.65 14.90
N LEU A 307 -0.89 9.06 14.26
CA LEU A 307 0.31 9.48 14.97
C LEU A 307 0.05 10.83 15.67
N ALA A 308 0.21 10.88 16.99
CA ALA A 308 0.15 12.14 17.73
C ALA A 308 1.38 12.99 17.38
N ALA A 309 1.15 14.22 16.93
CA ALA A 309 2.18 15.22 16.71
C ALA A 309 2.81 15.69 18.04
#